data_AF-A0A821DXH9-F1
#
_entry.id   AF-A0A821DXH9-F1
#
_cell.length_a   1.000
_cell.length_b   1.000
_cell.length_c   1.000
_cell.angle_alpha   90.00
_cell.angle_beta   90.00
_cell.angle_gamma   90.00
#
_symmetry.space_group_name_H-M   'P 1'
#
loop_
_entity.id
_entity.type
_entity.pdbx_description
1 polymer ?
#
loop_
_entity_poly.entity_id
_entity_poly.type
_entity_poly.pdbx_seq_one_letter_code
_entity_poly.pdbx_strand_id
1 'polypeptide(L)' 'VGGTLKTKKCKVTVTKTPEFLAKPTTQEVQQGEPAVFETKVDGYPIPKVIWLLNGKPLTPKDGAQIEMNTPTGDAKL' A
#
# COMPACT_ATOMS: atom_id res chain seq x y z
N VAL A 1 36.07 -40.25 -14.46
CA VAL A 1 35.55 -39.54 -13.28
C VAL A 1 35.08 -38.17 -13.74
N GLY A 2 33.79 -37.86 -13.71
CA GLY A 2 33.25 -36.58 -14.19
C GLY A 2 31.83 -36.37 -13.70
N GLY A 3 31.67 -35.85 -12.48
CA GLY A 3 30.36 -35.54 -11.90
C GLY A 3 29.94 -34.12 -12.21
N THR A 4 28.77 -33.95 -12.83
CA THR A 4 28.13 -32.64 -13.01
C THR A 4 27.54 -32.16 -11.67
N LEU A 5 28.03 -31.02 -11.17
CA LEU A 5 27.41 -30.31 -10.04
C LEU A 5 26.11 -29.64 -10.51
N LYS A 6 24.96 -30.17 -10.08
CA LYS A 6 23.65 -29.52 -10.29
C LYS A 6 23.43 -28.49 -9.18
N THR A 7 23.64 -27.21 -9.46
CA THR A 7 23.34 -26.11 -8.53
C THR A 7 21.84 -25.83 -8.51
N LYS A 8 21.19 -26.03 -7.35
CA LYS A 8 19.81 -25.59 -7.13
C LYS A 8 19.80 -24.09 -6.84
N LYS A 9 19.09 -23.29 -7.64
CA LYS A 9 18.80 -21.89 -7.30
C LYS A 9 17.84 -21.87 -6.11
N CYS A 10 18.29 -21.37 -4.96
CA CYS A 10 17.42 -21.05 -3.83
C CYS A 10 17.08 -19.55 -3.89
N LYS A 11 15.79 -19.20 -3.89
CA LYS A 11 15.36 -17.81 -3.69
C LYS A 11 15.27 -17.56 -2.19
N VAL A 12 16.21 -16.79 -1.65
CA VAL A 12 16.06 -16.21 -0.31
C VAL A 12 15.14 -15.00 -0.47
N THR A 13 13.93 -15.06 0.09
CA THR A 13 12.99 -13.93 0.07
C THR A 13 12.97 -13.31 1.46
N VAL A 14 13.61 -12.14 1.59
CA VAL A 14 13.40 -11.29 2.77
C VAL A 14 11.98 -10.75 2.65
N THR A 15 11.16 -10.88 3.70
CA THR A 15 9.80 -10.33 3.74
C THR A 15 9.63 -9.51 5.00
N LYS A 16 8.86 -8.42 4.90
CA LYS A 16 8.49 -7.58 6.04
C LYS A 16 6.98 -7.44 6.08
N THR A 17 6.39 -7.72 7.25
CA THR A 17 4.95 -7.61 7.48
C THR A 17 4.49 -6.18 7.22
N PRO A 18 3.34 -5.98 6.54
CA PRO A 18 2.76 -4.66 6.35
C PRO A 18 2.45 -3.97 7.69
N GLU A 19 2.88 -2.74 7.83
CA GLU A 19 2.65 -1.92 9.03
C GLU A 19 2.26 -0.51 8.63
N PHE A 20 1.30 0.09 9.35
CA PHE A 20 0.97 1.49 9.20
C PHE A 20 1.95 2.33 10.00
N LEU A 21 2.90 2.97 9.32
CA LEU A 21 3.77 3.98 9.91
C LEU A 21 2.98 5.24 10.28
N ALA A 22 2.01 5.60 9.45
CA ALA A 22 1.07 6.69 9.72
C ALA A 22 -0.34 6.26 9.39
N LYS A 23 -1.23 6.28 10.39
CA LYS A 23 -2.65 5.96 10.21
C LYS A 23 -3.40 7.19 9.69
N PRO A 24 -4.43 7.00 8.85
CA PRO A 24 -5.30 8.10 8.47
C PRO A 24 -6.00 8.66 9.72
N THR A 25 -6.17 9.97 9.76
CA THR A 25 -6.86 10.68 10.84
C THR A 25 -8.29 11.00 10.46
N THR A 26 -9.14 11.20 11.47
CA THR A 26 -10.48 11.74 11.25
C THR A 26 -10.38 13.18 10.74
N GLN A 27 -11.17 13.50 9.72
CA GLN A 27 -11.24 14.82 9.11
C GLN A 27 -12.66 15.37 9.26
N GLU A 28 -12.77 16.63 9.64
CA GLU A 28 -14.02 17.40 9.60
C GLU A 28 -13.88 18.44 8.49
N VAL A 29 -14.71 18.32 7.44
CA VAL A 29 -14.67 19.22 6.29
C VAL A 29 -16.01 19.90 6.08
N GLN A 30 -15.97 21.10 5.50
CA GLN A 30 -17.17 21.83 5.14
C GLN A 30 -17.81 21.21 3.89
N GLN A 31 -19.13 21.37 3.77
CA GLN A 31 -19.85 20.89 2.60
C GLN A 31 -19.32 21.58 1.34
N GLY A 32 -18.91 20.77 0.36
CA GLY A 32 -18.35 21.26 -0.91
C GLY A 32 -16.83 21.27 -0.96
N GLU A 33 -16.15 21.14 0.19
CA GLU A 33 -14.70 21.01 0.25
C GLU A 33 -14.25 19.54 0.15
N PRO A 34 -13.08 19.27 -0.44
CA PRO A 34 -12.54 17.92 -0.52
C PRO A 34 -12.03 17.43 0.85
N ALA A 35 -12.36 16.20 1.21
CA ALA A 35 -11.73 15.50 2.33
C ALA A 35 -10.47 14.79 1.85
N VAL A 36 -9.34 15.05 2.51
CA VAL A 36 -8.04 14.46 2.16
C VAL A 36 -7.60 13.52 3.28
N PHE A 37 -7.26 12.29 2.93
CA PHE A 37 -6.73 11.31 3.88
C PHE A 37 -5.35 10.84 3.45
N GLU A 38 -4.38 10.93 4.37
CA GLU A 38 -3.01 10.53 4.12
C GLU A 38 -2.62 9.39 5.05
N THR A 39 -1.92 8.39 4.51
CA THR A 39 -1.41 7.25 5.26
C THR A 39 -0.05 6.83 4.73
N LYS A 40 0.77 6.25 5.61
CA LYS A 40 2.06 5.68 5.24
C LYS A 40 2.12 4.25 5.70
N VAL A 41 2.45 3.36 4.77
CA VAL A 41 2.61 1.93 5.02
C VAL A 41 4.05 1.49 4.75
N ASP A 42 4.55 0.58 5.55
CA ASP A 42 5.83 -0.09 5.33
C ASP A 42 5.58 -1.59 5.17
N GLY A 43 6.49 -2.28 4.49
CA GLY A 43 6.36 -3.69 4.19
C GLY A 43 7.18 -4.07 2.97
N TYR A 44 7.54 -5.35 2.90
CA TYR A 44 8.26 -5.89 1.76
C TYR A 44 7.68 -7.26 1.35
N PRO A 45 7.21 -7.42 0.11
CA PRO A 45 7.08 -6.38 -0.92
C PRO A 45 6.15 -5.25 -0.48
N ILE A 46 6.30 -4.08 -1.11
CA ILE A 46 5.53 -2.89 -0.74
C ILE A 46 4.03 -3.24 -0.80
N PRO A 47 3.29 -3.06 0.30
CA PRO A 47 1.89 -3.43 0.37
C PRO A 47 1.05 -2.56 -0.57
N LYS A 48 -0.16 -3.01 -0.88
CA LYS A 48 -1.17 -2.19 -1.60
C LYS A 48 -2.11 -1.56 -0.58
N VAL A 49 -2.42 -0.28 -0.75
CA VAL A 49 -3.41 0.43 0.07
C VAL A 49 -4.74 0.50 -0.69
N ILE A 50 -5.83 0.22 0.02
CA ILE A 50 -7.20 0.38 -0.46
C ILE A 50 -7.96 1.25 0.52
N TRP A 51 -8.74 2.19 -0.01
CA TRP A 51 -9.60 3.05 0.80
C TRP A 51 -11.04 2.53 0.77
N LEU A 52 -11.70 2.55 1.91
CA LEU A 52 -13.07 2.08 2.07
C LEU A 52 -13.97 3.23 2.54
N LEU A 53 -15.09 3.45 1.86
CA LEU A 53 -16.17 4.32 2.32
C LEU A 53 -17.38 3.47 2.66
N ASN A 54 -17.85 3.54 3.92
CA ASN A 54 -18.98 2.75 4.40
C ASN A 54 -18.83 1.24 4.11
N GLY A 55 -17.61 0.72 4.25
CA GLY A 55 -17.29 -0.69 3.99
C GLY A 55 -17.15 -1.07 2.51
N LYS A 56 -17.30 -0.12 1.57
CA LYS A 56 -17.12 -0.35 0.14
C LYS A 56 -15.80 0.22 -0.36
N PRO A 57 -15.04 -0.49 -1.22
CA PRO A 57 -13.85 0.05 -1.85
C PRO A 57 -14.16 1.31 -2.65
N LEU A 58 -13.43 2.39 -2.36
CA LEU A 58 -13.42 3.57 -3.19
C LEU A 58 -12.58 3.29 -4.44
N THR A 59 -13.09 3.76 -5.57
CA THR A 59 -12.42 3.70 -6.85
C THR A 59 -12.44 5.09 -7.50
N PRO A 60 -11.59 5.34 -8.51
CA PRO A 60 -11.67 6.58 -9.29
C PRO A 60 -13.05 6.84 -9.92
N LYS A 61 -13.89 5.81 -10.07
CA LYS A 61 -15.26 5.95 -10.59
C LYS A 61 -16.22 6.59 -9.58
N ASP A 62 -15.89 6.53 -8.30
CA ASP A 62 -16.67 7.11 -7.22
C ASP A 62 -16.33 8.59 -6.99
N GLY A 63 -15.50 9.19 -7.86
CA GLY A 63 -15.00 10.56 -7.73
C GLY A 63 -13.84 10.71 -6.74
N ALA A 64 -13.30 9.60 -6.24
CA ALA A 64 -12.16 9.59 -5.31
C ALA A 64 -10.82 9.69 -6.06
N GLN A 65 -9.89 10.53 -5.57
CA GLN A 65 -8.54 10.65 -6.12
C GLN A 65 -7.55 9.86 -5.28
N ILE A 66 -7.32 8.59 -5.65
CA ILE A 66 -6.42 7.70 -4.91
C ILE A 66 -5.02 7.75 -5.52
N GLU A 67 -4.05 8.17 -4.73
CA GLU A 67 -2.63 8.19 -5.09
C GLU A 67 -1.86 7.24 -4.16
N MET A 68 -0.94 6.45 -4.73
CA MET A 68 -0.06 5.58 -3.95
C MET A 68 1.35 5.63 -4.51
N ASN A 69 2.28 6.17 -3.71
CA ASN A 69 3.70 6.11 -3.97
C ASN A 69 4.23 4.76 -3.46
N THR A 70 4.39 3.81 -4.39
CA THR A 70 4.90 2.48 -4.03
C THR A 70 6.30 2.56 -3.42
N PRO A 71 7.33 3.22 -4.01
CA PRO A 71 8.67 3.30 -3.41
C PRO A 71 8.74 3.71 -1.94
N THR A 72 7.90 4.65 -1.50
CA THR A 72 7.94 5.23 -0.15
C THR A 72 6.83 4.74 0.77
N GLY A 73 5.84 4.03 0.22
CA GLY A 73 4.66 3.55 0.93
C GLY A 73 3.67 4.64 1.32
N ASP A 74 3.82 5.85 0.79
CA ASP A 74 2.88 6.95 1.03
C ASP A 74 1.62 6.76 0.16
N ALA A 75 0.44 6.91 0.76
CA ALA A 75 -0.84 6.82 0.07
C ALA A 75 -1.78 7.96 0.49
N LYS A 76 -2.54 8.45 -0.48
CA LYS A 76 -3.45 9.59 -0.35
C LYS A 76 -4.80 9.28 -1.00
N LEU A 77 -5.86 9.75 -0.37
CA LEU A 77 -7.24 9.77 -0.89
C LEU A 77 -7.74 11.22 -0.93
#